data_AF-A3YY82-F1
#
_entry.id   AF-A3YY82-F1
#
_cell.length_a   1.000
_cell.length_b   1.000
_cell.length_c   1.000
_cell.angle_alpha   90.00
_cell.angle_beta   90.00
_cell.angle_gamma   90.00
#
_symmetry.space_group_name_H-M   'P 1'
#
loop_
_entity.id
_entity.type
_entity.pdbx_description
1 polymer ?
#
loop_
_entity_poly.entity_id
_entity_poly.type
_entity_poly.pdbx_seq_one_letter_code
_entity_poly.pdbx_strand_id
1 'polypeptide(L)'
;MISLLVLVLPVLPARASSDLNPDIEKMCQGLAVINTELGATAAPGSPMGKRMQTELSLSQAQYGALWSLMKLTNTSTCSSLY
;
A
#
# COMPACT_ATOMS: atom_id res chain seq x y z
N MET A 1 -3.55 -51.33 -2.49
CA MET A 1 -3.26 -50.14 -3.31
C MET A 1 -3.93 -48.95 -2.63
N ILE A 2 -3.15 -48.08 -2.01
CA ILE A 2 -3.66 -46.91 -1.27
C ILE A 2 -3.79 -45.77 -2.29
N SER A 3 -5.02 -45.43 -2.67
CA SER A 3 -5.29 -44.29 -3.54
C SER A 3 -5.08 -43.00 -2.76
N LEU A 4 -4.04 -42.24 -3.12
CA LEU A 4 -3.84 -40.87 -2.67
C LEU A 4 -4.95 -39.99 -3.27
N LEU A 5 -5.91 -39.57 -2.45
CA LEU A 5 -6.82 -38.49 -2.81
C LEU A 5 -6.02 -37.18 -2.78
N VAL A 6 -5.60 -36.71 -3.96
CA VAL A 6 -5.01 -35.38 -4.11
C VAL A 6 -6.11 -34.36 -3.85
N LEU A 7 -6.09 -33.76 -2.67
CA LEU A 7 -6.94 -32.65 -2.29
C LEU A 7 -6.51 -31.44 -3.13
N VAL A 8 -7.12 -31.28 -4.31
CA VAL A 8 -6.96 -30.10 -5.14
C VAL A 8 -7.63 -28.94 -4.39
N LEU A 9 -6.88 -28.22 -3.56
CA LEU A 9 -7.34 -26.93 -3.04
C LEU A 9 -7.62 -26.06 -4.27
N PRO A 10 -8.86 -25.60 -4.48
CA PRO A 10 -9.09 -24.56 -5.46
C PRO A 10 -8.37 -23.32 -4.94
N VAL A 11 -7.17 -23.07 -5.47
CA VAL A 11 -6.58 -21.73 -5.51
C VAL A 11 -7.50 -20.94 -6.43
N LEU A 12 -8.66 -20.57 -5.90
CA LEU A 12 -9.46 -19.51 -6.47
C LEU A 12 -8.53 -18.30 -6.48
N PRO A 13 -8.29 -17.65 -7.63
CA PRO A 13 -7.66 -16.34 -7.60
C PRO A 13 -8.56 -15.53 -6.68
N ALA A 14 -8.04 -15.16 -5.50
CA ALA A 14 -8.65 -14.12 -4.70
C ALA A 14 -8.86 -13.00 -5.70
N ARG A 15 -10.13 -12.70 -6.00
CA ARG A 15 -10.45 -11.61 -6.88
C ARG A 15 -9.86 -10.40 -6.20
N ALA A 16 -8.66 -9.99 -6.63
CA ALA A 16 -8.19 -8.65 -6.40
C ALA A 16 -9.39 -7.80 -6.82
N SER A 17 -9.98 -7.10 -5.87
CA SER A 17 -11.00 -6.11 -6.17
C SER A 17 -10.30 -5.13 -7.09
N SER A 18 -10.41 -5.36 -8.40
CA SER A 18 -9.81 -4.54 -9.45
C SER A 18 -10.65 -3.28 -9.56
N ASP A 19 -10.84 -2.60 -8.43
CA ASP A 19 -11.18 -1.20 -8.43
C ASP A 19 -9.86 -0.50 -8.75
N LEU A 20 -9.62 -0.32 -10.05
CA LEU A 20 -8.49 0.46 -10.57
C LEU A 20 -8.64 1.96 -10.24
N ASN A 21 -9.75 2.33 -9.60
CA ASN A 21 -10.04 3.64 -9.06
C ASN A 21 -10.35 3.54 -7.55
N PRO A 22 -9.42 3.05 -6.72
CA PRO A 22 -9.62 3.10 -5.29
C PRO A 22 -9.78 4.57 -4.89
N ASP A 23 -10.82 4.84 -4.11
CA ASP A 23 -11.04 6.16 -3.52
C ASP A 23 -9.74 6.65 -2.87
N ILE A 24 -9.16 7.72 -3.42
CA ILE A 24 -7.84 8.19 -3.01
C ILE A 24 -7.85 8.59 -1.53
N GLU A 25 -9.00 9.01 -0.99
CA GLU A 25 -9.18 9.23 0.45
C GLU A 25 -8.88 7.96 1.25
N LYS A 26 -9.40 6.81 0.82
CA LYS A 26 -9.17 5.51 1.48
C LYS A 26 -7.71 5.07 1.39
N MET A 27 -7.04 5.35 0.28
CA MET A 27 -5.60 5.08 0.17
C MET A 27 -4.81 5.89 1.20
N CYS A 28 -5.16 7.17 1.36
CA CYS A 28 -4.49 8.04 2.32
C CYS A 28 -4.89 7.80 3.76
N GLN A 29 -6.07 7.25 4.05
CA GLN A 29 -6.44 6.80 5.40
C GLN A 29 -5.48 5.74 5.94
N GLY A 30 -5.11 4.76 5.11
CA GLY A 30 -4.11 3.75 5.52
C GLY A 30 -2.76 4.37 5.88
N LEU A 31 -2.34 5.41 5.17
CA LEU A 31 -1.11 6.15 5.46
C LEU A 31 -1.25 7.07 6.67
N ALA A 32 -2.43 7.65 6.88
CA ALA A 32 -2.69 8.49 8.04
C ALA A 32 -2.60 7.70 9.34
N VAL A 33 -3.05 6.44 9.36
CA VAL A 33 -2.87 5.53 10.51
C VAL A 33 -1.38 5.36 10.86
N ILE A 34 -0.50 5.26 9.86
CA ILE A 34 0.95 5.17 10.09
C ILE A 34 1.43 6.46 10.78
N ASN A 35 0.96 7.63 10.33
CA ASN A 35 1.31 8.92 10.92
C ASN A 35 0.76 9.09 12.34
N THR A 36 -0.51 8.78 12.58
CA THR A 36 -1.20 9.10 13.83
C THR A 36 -1.06 8.04 14.90
N GLU A 37 -1.13 6.75 14.54
CA GLU A 37 -1.12 5.65 15.52
C GLU A 37 0.29 5.11 15.74
N LEU A 38 1.08 4.99 14.68
CA LEU A 38 2.46 4.51 14.79
C LEU A 38 3.46 5.64 15.06
N GLY A 39 3.04 6.90 14.96
CA GLY A 39 3.90 8.07 15.10
C GLY A 39 5.05 8.08 14.08
N ALA A 40 4.88 7.35 12.97
CA ALA A 40 5.90 7.12 11.96
C ALA A 40 5.51 7.85 10.67
N THR A 41 6.50 8.27 9.89
CA THR A 41 6.25 8.88 8.59
C THR A 41 6.57 7.89 7.48
N ALA A 42 5.68 7.74 6.50
CA ALA A 42 5.98 7.01 5.27
C ALA A 42 6.75 7.86 4.24
N ALA A 43 7.20 9.07 4.60
CA ALA A 43 7.93 9.95 3.70
C ALA A 43 9.20 9.30 3.13
N PRO A 44 9.58 9.62 1.88
CA PRO A 44 10.79 9.12 1.27
C PRO A 44 12.03 9.34 2.15
N GLY A 45 12.81 8.28 2.37
CA GLY A 45 14.04 8.32 3.16
C GLY A 45 13.87 8.00 4.65
N SER A 46 12.64 8.01 5.19
CA SER A 46 12.38 7.59 6.57
C SER A 46 12.52 6.06 6.72
N PRO A 47 12.63 5.53 7.95
CA PRO A 47 12.65 4.07 8.17
C PRO A 47 11.41 3.36 7.61
N MET A 48 10.21 3.91 7.84
CA MET A 48 8.97 3.33 7.30
C MET A 48 8.85 3.53 5.79
N GLY A 49 9.27 4.68 5.25
CA GLY A 49 9.32 4.94 3.81
C GLY A 49 10.25 3.97 3.08
N LYS A 50 11.41 3.63 3.65
CA LYS A 50 12.32 2.60 3.11
C LYS A 50 11.67 1.21 3.10
N ARG A 51 10.93 0.87 4.16
CA ARG A 51 10.19 -0.39 4.22
C ARG A 51 9.10 -0.41 3.16
N MET A 52 8.26 0.62 3.07
CA MET A 52 7.22 0.74 2.04
C MET A 52 7.79 0.67 0.63
N GLN A 53 8.91 1.36 0.36
CA GLN A 53 9.60 1.28 -0.92
C GLN A 53 9.98 -0.16 -1.27
N THR A 54 10.46 -0.93 -0.28
CA THR A 54 10.85 -2.34 -0.46
C THR A 54 9.63 -3.24 -0.69
N GLU A 55 8.59 -3.12 0.14
CA GLU A 55 7.37 -3.93 0.05
C GLU A 55 6.61 -3.69 -1.26
N LEU A 56 6.60 -2.44 -1.74
CA LEU A 56 5.99 -2.06 -3.02
C LEU A 56 6.91 -2.35 -4.22
N SER A 57 8.15 -2.79 -4.00
CA SER A 57 9.15 -3.04 -5.05
C SER A 57 9.38 -1.84 -5.97
N LEU A 58 9.44 -0.63 -5.40
CA LEU A 58 9.63 0.62 -6.14
C LEU A 58 11.07 1.10 -6.04
N SER A 59 11.58 1.69 -7.13
CA SER A 59 12.79 2.50 -7.06
C SER A 59 12.56 3.73 -6.20
N GLN A 60 13.65 4.34 -5.71
CA GLN A 60 13.56 5.55 -4.88
C GLN A 60 12.87 6.70 -5.63
N ALA A 61 13.15 6.84 -6.93
CA ALA A 61 12.53 7.87 -7.76
C ALA A 61 11.03 7.64 -7.93
N GLN A 62 10.61 6.39 -8.18
CA GLN A 62 9.19 6.03 -8.29
C GLN A 62 8.44 6.26 -6.98
N TYR A 63 9.04 5.86 -5.85
CA TYR A 63 8.44 6.08 -4.54
C TYR A 63 8.32 7.58 -4.20
N GLY A 64 9.35 8.37 -4.51
CA GLY A 64 9.33 9.82 -4.32
C GLY A 64 8.26 10.52 -5.19
N ALA A 65 8.09 10.07 -6.44
CA ALA A 65 7.03 10.55 -7.31
C ALA A 65 5.64 10.20 -6.76
N LEU A 66 5.43 8.95 -6.33
CA LEU A 66 4.18 8.50 -5.71
C LEU A 66 3.84 9.35 -4.47
N TRP A 67 4.80 9.55 -3.57
CA TRP A 67 4.63 10.40 -2.39
C TRP A 67 4.22 11.83 -2.75
N SER A 68 4.88 12.41 -3.75
CA SER A 68 4.56 13.77 -4.21
C SER A 68 3.15 13.85 -4.81
N LEU A 69 2.74 12.87 -5.61
CA LEU A 69 1.39 12.79 -6.16
C LEU A 69 0.33 12.68 -5.06
N MET A 70 0.56 11.86 -4.04
CA MET A 70 -0.34 11.76 -2.89
C MET A 70 -0.48 13.12 -2.18
N LYS A 71 0.62 13.81 -1.90
CA LYS A 71 0.59 15.14 -1.25
C LYS A 71 -0.09 16.22 -2.09
N LEU A 72 -0.06 16.10 -3.42
CA LEU A 72 -0.73 17.00 -4.36
C LEU A 72 -2.21 16.65 -4.56
N THR A 73 -2.66 15.48 -4.07
CA THR A 73 -4.05 15.09 -4.19
C THR A 73 -4.89 15.94 -3.24
N ASN A 74 -5.97 16.53 -3.77
CA ASN A 74 -6.84 17.45 -3.05
C ASN A 74 -7.82 16.73 -2.11
N THR A 75 -7.26 16.01 -1.13
CA THR A 75 -8.00 15.34 -0.06
C THR A 75 -7.45 15.81 1.28
N SER A 76 -8.33 15.91 2.29
CA SER A 76 -7.94 16.34 3.63
C SER A 76 -6.94 15.37 4.26
N THR A 77 -7.08 14.06 4.02
CA THR A 77 -6.17 13.09 4.61
C THR A 77 -4.80 13.10 3.93
N CYS A 78 -4.69 13.09 2.60
CA CYS A 78 -3.38 13.06 1.94
C CYS A 78 -2.55 14.33 2.19
N SER A 79 -3.19 15.50 2.27
CA SER A 79 -2.53 16.78 2.53
C SER A 79 -1.98 16.89 3.96
N SER A 80 -2.51 16.10 4.90
CA SER A 80 -2.07 16.06 6.30
C SER A 80 -0.88 15.12 6.58
N LEU A 81 -0.42 14.36 5.57
CA LEU A 81 0.71 13.44 5.71
C LEU A 81 2.05 14.20 5.84
N TYR A 82 2.81 13.86 6.87
CA TYR A 82 4.17 14.34 7.17
C TYR A 82 5.18 13.22 7.23
#